data_AF-A0A7I8KMM2-F1
#
_entry.id   AF-A0A7I8KMM2-F1
#
_cell.length_a   1.000
_cell.length_b   1.000
_cell.length_c   1.000
_cell.angle_alpha   90.00
_cell.angle_beta   90.00
_cell.angle_gamma   90.00
#
_symmetry.space_group_name_H-M   'P 1'
#
loop_
_entity.id
_entity.type
_entity.pdbx_description
1 polymer ?
#
loop_
_entity_poly.entity_id
_entity_poly.type
_entity_poly.pdbx_seq_one_letter_code
_entity_poly.pdbx_strand_id
1 'polypeptide(L)'
;MATISLRKANARLPPEVNRVLYVRNLPFNISSEEMYDIFGKYGAIRQIRIGTNKDTRGTAFVVYEDIYDAKTAVDHLSGFNVANRYLIVLYYQQAKMSKKVDQKKKEEEITRLQEKYGIPTSRDK
;
A
#
# COMPACT_ATOMS: atom_id res chain seq x y z
N MET A 1 2.30 44.84 5.53
CA MET A 1 3.00 43.59 5.18
C MET A 1 1.97 42.48 5.02
N ALA A 2 1.44 42.29 3.82
CA ALA A 2 0.37 41.32 3.56
C ALA A 2 0.99 39.90 3.44
N THR A 3 0.58 38.99 4.31
CA THR A 3 0.97 37.58 4.24
C THR A 3 0.16 36.89 3.15
N ILE A 4 0.84 36.44 2.10
CA ILE A 4 0.24 35.65 1.02
C ILE A 4 -0.04 34.26 1.57
N SER A 5 -1.28 34.03 2.01
CA SER A 5 -1.82 32.68 2.21
C SER A 5 -2.00 32.06 0.82
N LEU A 6 -1.06 31.20 0.43
CA LEU A 6 -1.17 30.37 -0.77
C LEU A 6 -2.35 29.42 -0.57
N ARG A 7 -3.50 29.78 -1.15
CA ARG A 7 -4.61 28.86 -1.36
C ARG A 7 -4.07 27.67 -2.14
N LYS A 8 -3.98 26.49 -1.53
CA LYS A 8 -3.76 25.21 -2.21
C LYS A 8 -4.80 25.15 -3.33
N ALA A 9 -4.38 25.41 -4.56
CA ALA A 9 -5.23 25.23 -5.72
C ALA A 9 -5.66 23.76 -5.74
N ASN A 10 -6.95 23.51 -5.96
CA ASN A 10 -7.49 22.18 -6.26
C ASN A 10 -6.99 21.72 -7.64
N ALA A 11 -5.68 21.54 -7.79
CA ALA A 11 -5.09 20.83 -8.91
C ALA A 11 -5.48 19.36 -8.74
N ARG A 12 -6.25 18.85 -9.70
CA ARG A 12 -6.57 17.41 -9.77
C ARG A 12 -5.25 16.65 -9.82
N LEU A 13 -5.07 15.74 -8.86
CA LEU A 13 -3.89 14.88 -8.84
C LEU A 13 -3.89 13.97 -10.09
N PRO A 14 -2.71 13.63 -10.63
CA PRO A 14 -2.60 12.67 -11.72
C PRO A 14 -3.34 11.36 -11.39
N PRO A 15 -3.94 10.68 -12.39
CA PRO A 15 -4.76 9.48 -12.16
C PRO A 15 -3.98 8.29 -11.57
N GLU A 16 -2.64 8.36 -11.60
CA GLU A 16 -1.74 7.37 -11.01
C GLU A 16 -1.55 7.53 -9.49
N VAL A 17 -1.89 8.69 -8.94
CA VAL A 17 -1.75 8.97 -7.50
C VAL A 17 -2.79 8.18 -6.72
N ASN A 18 -2.34 7.50 -5.67
CA ASN A 18 -3.17 6.67 -4.81
C ASN A 18 -2.81 6.90 -3.34
N ARG A 19 -3.80 6.80 -2.45
CA ARG A 19 -3.59 6.79 -0.98
C ARG A 19 -2.79 5.59 -0.51
N VAL A 20 -2.83 4.51 -1.28
CA VAL A 20 -2.08 3.30 -1.01
C VAL A 20 -0.74 3.37 -1.71
N LEU A 21 0.32 3.25 -0.94
CA LEU A 21 1.69 3.14 -1.42
C LEU A 21 2.17 1.70 -1.31
N TYR A 22 2.93 1.28 -2.31
CA TYR A 22 3.66 0.04 -2.35
C TYR A 22 5.15 0.32 -2.17
N VAL A 23 5.70 -0.20 -1.07
CA VAL A 23 7.08 0.00 -0.67
C VAL A 23 7.86 -1.29 -0.95
N ARG A 24 9.02 -1.15 -1.59
CA ARG A 24 9.95 -2.25 -1.86
C ARG A 24 11.34 -1.94 -1.33
N ASN A 25 12.17 -2.99 -1.29
CA ASN A 25 13.56 -2.94 -0.85
C ASN A 25 13.70 -2.58 0.64
N LEU A 26 12.68 -2.89 1.45
CA LEU A 26 12.75 -2.69 2.90
C LEU A 26 13.75 -3.65 3.54
N PRO A 27 14.46 -3.22 4.59
CA PRO A 27 15.22 -4.13 5.46
C PRO A 27 14.32 -5.26 5.98
N PHE A 28 14.85 -6.47 6.05
CA PHE A 28 14.06 -7.64 6.49
C PHE A 28 13.75 -7.64 7.99
N ASN A 29 14.47 -6.83 8.75
CA ASN A 29 14.34 -6.65 10.18
C ASN A 29 13.56 -5.37 10.55
N ILE A 30 12.97 -4.66 9.58
CA ILE A 30 12.26 -3.42 9.86
C ILE A 30 11.04 -3.68 10.74
N SER A 31 10.88 -2.89 11.81
CA SER A 31 9.75 -3.02 12.72
C SER A 31 8.53 -2.24 12.21
N SER A 32 7.34 -2.57 12.73
CA SER A 32 6.15 -1.76 12.46
C SER A 32 6.27 -0.35 13.02
N GLU A 33 6.91 -0.18 14.16
CA GLU A 33 7.13 1.13 14.79
C GLU A 33 8.00 2.03 13.91
N GLU A 34 9.12 1.51 13.40
CA GLU A 34 9.99 2.24 12.46
C GLU A 34 9.24 2.64 11.19
N MET A 35 8.34 1.79 10.69
CA MET A 35 7.49 2.14 9.55
C MET A 35 6.53 3.29 9.88
N TYR A 36 5.93 3.31 11.07
CA TYR A 36 5.11 4.44 11.51
C TYR A 36 5.95 5.71 11.71
N ASP A 37 7.18 5.61 12.21
CA ASP A 37 8.06 6.77 12.40
C ASP A 37 8.54 7.38 11.07
N ILE A 38 8.80 6.55 10.06
CA ILE A 38 9.25 7.01 8.74
C ILE A 38 8.08 7.62 7.96
N PHE A 39 6.97 6.87 7.83
CA PHE A 39 5.84 7.28 7.00
C PHE A 39 4.91 8.27 7.72
N GLY A 40 4.79 8.19 9.04
CA GLY A 40 3.88 9.04 9.83
C GLY A 40 4.27 10.52 9.85
N LYS A 41 5.52 10.85 9.50
CA LYS A 41 6.00 12.24 9.35
C LYS A 41 5.29 13.01 8.24
N TYR A 42 4.71 12.30 7.26
CA TYR A 42 4.08 12.92 6.09
C TYR A 42 2.56 13.03 6.20
N GLY A 43 1.95 12.33 7.15
CA GLY A 43 0.51 12.36 7.34
C GLY A 43 -0.04 11.21 8.18
N ALA A 44 -1.35 11.22 8.39
CA ALA A 44 -2.04 10.20 9.17
C ALA A 44 -2.10 8.87 8.42
N ILE A 45 -1.57 7.82 9.04
CA ILE A 45 -1.55 6.47 8.49
C ILE A 45 -2.81 5.73 8.93
N ARG A 46 -3.56 5.23 7.95
CA ARG A 46 -4.71 4.35 8.16
C ARG A 46 -4.29 2.93 8.48
N GLN A 47 -3.34 2.39 7.73
CA GLN A 47 -2.88 1.01 7.90
C GLN A 47 -1.50 0.79 7.28
N ILE A 48 -0.66 0.01 7.95
CA ILE A 48 0.57 -0.56 7.37
C ILE A 48 0.44 -2.09 7.33
N ARG A 49 0.79 -2.70 6.20
CA ARG A 49 0.89 -4.16 6.06
C ARG A 49 2.27 -4.53 5.55
N ILE A 50 3.07 -5.17 6.39
CA ILE A 50 4.40 -5.65 6.03
C ILE A 50 4.30 -7.08 5.50
N GLY A 51 4.96 -7.37 4.39
CA GLY A 51 5.03 -8.72 3.83
C GLY A 51 5.94 -9.61 4.68
N THR A 52 5.38 -10.68 5.23
CA THR A 52 6.09 -11.64 6.09
C THR A 52 6.45 -12.95 5.37
N ASN A 53 5.81 -13.25 4.24
CA ASN A 53 6.06 -14.47 3.48
C ASN A 53 7.38 -14.38 2.70
N LYS A 54 7.95 -15.53 2.35
CA LYS A 54 9.22 -15.61 1.60
C LYS A 54 9.20 -14.78 0.31
N ASP A 55 8.07 -14.74 -0.37
CA ASP A 55 7.90 -14.00 -1.64
C ASP A 55 7.58 -12.50 -1.45
N THR A 56 7.10 -12.11 -0.27
CA THR A 56 6.68 -10.72 0.03
C THR A 56 7.59 -10.01 1.03
N ARG A 57 8.59 -10.70 1.58
CA ARG A 57 9.54 -10.13 2.54
C ARG A 57 10.31 -8.96 1.94
N GLY A 58 10.42 -7.88 2.69
CA GLY A 58 11.03 -6.63 2.21
C GLY A 58 10.11 -5.79 1.33
N THR A 59 8.82 -6.09 1.33
CA THR A 59 7.77 -5.25 0.74
C THR A 59 6.72 -4.88 1.77
N ALA A 60 6.07 -3.74 1.60
CA ALA A 60 4.97 -3.32 2.46
C ALA A 60 3.94 -2.51 1.68
N PHE A 61 2.72 -2.47 2.20
CA PHE A 61 1.68 -1.53 1.79
C PHE A 61 1.45 -0.52 2.91
N VAL A 62 1.47 0.76 2.57
CA VAL A 62 1.17 1.86 3.48
C VAL A 62 -0.06 2.57 2.95
N VAL A 63 -1.09 2.70 3.79
CA VAL A 63 -2.35 3.37 3.45
C VAL A 63 -2.42 4.65 4.26
N TYR A 64 -2.45 5.79 3.59
CA TYR A 64 -2.73 7.08 4.21
C TYR A 64 -4.23 7.37 4.25
N GLU A 65 -4.64 8.22 5.20
CA GLU A 65 -6.00 8.77 5.23
C GLU A 65 -6.21 9.77 4.06
N ASP A 66 -5.23 10.65 3.82
CA ASP A 66 -5.23 11.65 2.73
C ASP A 66 -4.34 11.22 1.55
N ILE A 67 -4.81 11.50 0.33
CA ILE A 67 -4.08 11.30 -0.92
C ILE A 67 -2.93 12.28 -1.12
N TYR A 68 -3.05 13.51 -0.59
CA TYR A 68 -1.98 14.51 -0.68
C TYR A 68 -0.78 14.14 0.21
N ASP A 69 -1.04 13.50 1.35
CA ASP A 69 0.00 13.00 2.26
C ASP A 69 0.76 11.84 1.61
N ALA A 70 0.03 10.91 0.98
CA ALA A 70 0.62 9.83 0.20
C ALA A 70 1.51 10.36 -0.93
N LYS A 71 1.08 11.44 -1.61
CA LYS A 71 1.91 12.08 -2.63
C LYS A 71 3.20 12.63 -2.05
N THR A 72 3.11 13.39 -0.97
CA THR A 72 4.28 13.97 -0.29
C THR A 72 5.24 12.87 0.14
N ALA A 73 4.73 11.77 0.68
CA ALA A 73 5.53 10.63 1.10
C ALA A 73 6.27 9.97 -0.08
N VAL A 74 5.63 9.79 -1.24
CA VAL A 74 6.31 9.25 -2.44
C VAL A 74 7.45 10.15 -2.88
N ASP A 75 7.19 11.46 -2.96
CA ASP A 75 8.17 12.43 -3.47
C ASP A 75 9.44 12.49 -2.60
N HIS A 76 9.32 12.27 -1.28
CA HIS A 76 10.45 12.38 -0.34
C HIS A 76 11.07 11.04 0.08
N LEU A 77 10.30 9.96 0.12
CA LEU A 77 10.78 8.65 0.59
C LEU A 77 11.30 7.75 -0.53
N SER A 78 11.00 8.07 -1.79
CA SER A 78 11.60 7.36 -2.91
C SER A 78 13.11 7.62 -2.95
N GLY A 79 13.92 6.57 -2.81
CA GLY A 79 15.37 6.68 -2.68
C GLY A 79 15.85 7.04 -1.28
N PHE A 80 15.01 6.99 -0.25
CA PHE A 80 15.45 7.20 1.13
C PHE A 80 16.27 6.00 1.63
N ASN A 81 17.42 6.24 2.26
CA ASN A 81 18.29 5.18 2.76
C ASN A 81 17.86 4.74 4.17
N VAL A 82 17.49 3.47 4.31
CA VAL A 82 17.21 2.82 5.58
C VAL A 82 18.10 1.58 5.70
N ALA A 83 18.98 1.56 6.70
CA ALA A 83 19.91 0.45 6.96
C ALA A 83 20.71 0.02 5.71
N ASN A 84 21.29 1.00 5.00
CA ASN A 84 22.04 0.81 3.74
C ASN A 84 21.22 0.26 2.57
N ARG A 85 19.89 0.45 2.61
CA ARG A 85 18.98 0.08 1.52
C ARG A 85 18.15 1.29 1.12
N TYR A 86 18.19 1.62 -0.17
CA TYR A 86 17.38 2.68 -0.73
C TYR A 86 15.95 2.18 -0.98
N LEU A 87 15.00 2.79 -0.29
CA LEU A 87 13.59 2.44 -0.42
C LEU A 87 13.08 2.77 -1.82
N ILE A 88 12.20 1.92 -2.33
CA ILE A 88 11.47 2.19 -3.57
C ILE A 88 10.00 2.33 -3.20
N VAL A 89 9.47 3.55 -3.31
CA VAL A 89 8.08 3.87 -2.94
C VAL A 89 7.31 4.17 -4.23
N LEU A 90 6.24 3.42 -4.47
CA LEU A 90 5.41 3.52 -5.68
C LEU A 90 3.95 3.68 -5.29
N TYR A 91 3.15 4.35 -6.10
CA TYR A 91 1.70 4.28 -5.95
C TYR A 91 1.19 2.88 -6.24
N TYR A 92 0.20 2.44 -5.46
CA TYR A 92 -0.47 1.18 -5.70
C TYR A 92 -1.26 1.20 -7.00
N GLN A 93 -0.91 0.31 -7.92
CA GLN A 93 -1.58 0.13 -9.20
C GLN A 93 -2.35 -1.19 -9.20
N GLN A 94 -3.65 -1.13 -8.85
CA GLN A 94 -4.53 -2.30 -8.76
C GLN A 94 -4.50 -3.17 -10.03
N ALA A 95 -4.58 -2.55 -11.21
CA ALA A 95 -4.60 -3.25 -12.50
C ALA A 95 -3.33 -4.07 -12.81
N LYS A 96 -2.18 -3.71 -12.19
CA LYS A 96 -0.92 -4.45 -12.37
C LYS A 96 -0.76 -5.58 -11.35
N MET A 97 -1.32 -5.43 -10.14
CA MET A 97 -1.19 -6.45 -9.08
C MET A 97 -2.34 -7.46 -9.04
N SER A 98 -3.55 -7.10 -9.48
CA SER A 98 -4.68 -8.03 -9.54
C SER A 98 -4.46 -9.20 -10.51
N LYS A 99 -3.66 -9.00 -11.56
CA LYS A 99 -3.38 -10.02 -12.58
C LYS A 99 -2.63 -11.25 -12.07
N LYS A 100 -2.00 -11.22 -10.89
CA LYS A 100 -1.11 -12.31 -10.44
C LYS A 100 -1.64 -13.20 -9.31
N VAL A 101 -2.59 -12.77 -8.46
CA VAL A 101 -2.77 -13.46 -7.16
C VAL A 101 -4.21 -13.88 -6.81
N ASP A 102 -5.26 -13.14 -7.16
CA ASP A 102 -6.38 -13.12 -6.20
C ASP A 102 -7.67 -13.86 -6.59
N GLN A 103 -8.07 -13.94 -7.86
CA GLN A 103 -9.39 -14.51 -8.18
C GLN A 103 -9.43 -16.04 -8.11
N LYS A 104 -8.54 -16.71 -8.84
CA LYS A 104 -8.60 -18.17 -8.99
C LYS A 104 -8.37 -18.92 -7.68
N LYS A 105 -7.39 -18.48 -6.87
CA LYS A 105 -7.09 -19.11 -5.58
C LYS A 105 -8.17 -18.87 -4.53
N LYS A 106 -8.75 -17.65 -4.48
CA LYS A 106 -9.86 -17.37 -3.57
C LYS A 106 -11.12 -18.12 -4.00
N GLU A 107 -11.42 -18.22 -5.29
CA GLU A 107 -12.53 -19.07 -5.76
C GLU A 107 -12.34 -20.53 -5.38
N GLU A 108 -11.14 -21.10 -5.60
CA GLU A 108 -10.84 -22.49 -5.23
C GLU A 108 -10.92 -22.72 -3.70
N GLU A 109 -10.42 -21.78 -2.90
CA GLU A 109 -10.45 -21.85 -1.43
C GLU A 109 -11.89 -21.69 -0.89
N ILE A 110 -12.66 -20.76 -1.45
CA ILE A 110 -14.07 -20.57 -1.11
C ILE A 110 -14.88 -21.80 -1.53
N THR A 111 -14.62 -22.38 -2.70
CA THR A 111 -15.28 -23.60 -3.18
C THR A 111 -15.01 -24.78 -2.24
N ARG A 112 -13.73 -24.99 -1.85
CA ARG A 112 -13.37 -26.02 -0.86
C ARG A 112 -14.04 -25.81 0.49
N LEU A 113 -14.16 -24.57 0.95
CA LEU A 113 -14.81 -24.26 2.22
C LEU A 113 -16.33 -24.49 2.12
N GLN A 114 -16.96 -24.11 1.00
CA GLN A 114 -18.38 -24.35 0.77
C GLN A 114 -18.71 -25.85 0.74
N GLU A 115 -17.91 -26.66 0.06
CA GLU A 115 -18.03 -28.12 0.06
C GLU A 115 -17.83 -28.70 1.47
N LYS A 116 -16.81 -28.24 2.20
CA LYS A 116 -16.51 -28.73 3.55
C LYS A 116 -17.62 -28.44 4.57
N TYR A 117 -18.33 -27.32 4.43
CA TYR A 117 -19.38 -26.91 5.36
C TYR A 117 -20.80 -27.13 4.81
N GLY A 118 -20.95 -27.81 3.67
CA GLY A 118 -22.26 -28.12 3.07
C GLY A 118 -23.05 -26.87 2.66
N ILE A 119 -22.37 -25.79 2.30
CA ILE A 119 -23.00 -24.53 1.87
C ILE A 119 -23.26 -24.63 0.36
N PRO A 120 -24.50 -24.44 -0.12
CA PRO A 120 -24.81 -24.52 -1.54
C PRO A 120 -24.03 -23.47 -2.34
N THR A 121 -23.39 -23.90 -3.43
CA THR A 121 -22.61 -23.00 -4.29
C THR A 121 -23.53 -22.29 -5.30
N SER A 122 -23.16 -21.08 -5.73
CA SER A 122 -23.98 -20.28 -6.64
C SER A 122 -24.18 -20.88 -8.04
N ARG A 123 -23.61 -22.07 -8.34
CA ARG A 123 -23.75 -22.78 -9.61
C ARG A 123 -25.00 -23.68 -9.69
N ASP A 124 -25.72 -23.86 -8.59
CA ASP A 124 -26.89 -24.74 -8.50
C ASP A 124 -28.25 -24.01 -8.71
N LYS A 125 -28.26 -22.83 -9.35
CA LYS A 125 -29.47 -22.04 -9.64
C LYS A 125 -29.68 -21.81 -11.14
#